data_AF-A0A6J4K1Z9-F1
#
_entry.id   AF-A0A6J4K1Z9-F1
#
_cell.length_a   1.000
_cell.length_b   1.000
_cell.length_c   1.000
_cell.angle_alpha   90.00
_cell.angle_beta   90.00
_cell.angle_gamma   90.00
#
_symmetry.space_group_name_H-M   'P 1'
#
loop_
_entity.id
_entity.type
_entity.pdbx_description
1 polymer ?
#
loop_
_entity_poly.entity_id
_entity_poly.type
_entity_poly.pdbx_seq_one_letter_code
_entity_poly.pdbx_strand_id
1 'polypeptide(L)'
;MLVLAVAALLLPAALSFAAPLAPALAEEQVLTNYEANKKPFVATGAGRVHVSWSLPGHAQFAERAEEAGGAFGYSTLGSIGSNSTYYNAVVAVGSDGTVHYAWVEDGANVHYRRRAPGQNWTNDRVLAGGQGFAHYPAISVQGSANVWVTWRLGNEDIAFAYSNDGGNNWPINNSVGARSYAGTPRVASSPLGGAFLTWTGTDGHIYLGAWNGSNFGISQVTNDDKYFEPTVAVAPSGQVFLAWRHTDRGVFYAASQANGRWGISNVFQHPDVRGAASIAVDGHSNVHLAWVSRAGGAYNTWYAIQKPGELFSNPIVVSNDGGAFKANPDLAASTHADRVVAHIVWESFDGGMASAIRYARAQTSLTSTGPTPTPTPQPTPNAPATGVFDFASSSFRDLWTRTDSLVQRNAVNYSWIWGPNPFTAGVREYYVQSPGQSRVVQYYDKSRMEINQPDAPRGPFYVTNGRLADELITGQMQTGDAQYEQRNPAAIAVAGDPQNTFPLYQDLRTVYRRQRPGDRANEEIFRALDGSVQIKPVPNANTDPAMLITQRVGGMGIPRVFWDYMNRPGSVVENGRTVTSTPLFDWRYVIGEPLTEAYWTYIRVNGRDQGVLVQAFERRVLTYT
;
A
#
# COMPACT_ATOMS: atom_id res chain seq x y z
N MET A 1 17.93 -43.60 12.78
CA MET A 1 17.90 -42.33 13.54
C MET A 1 17.36 -41.29 12.57
N LEU A 2 16.03 -41.11 12.57
CA LEU A 2 15.29 -40.39 11.54
C LEU A 2 15.33 -38.89 11.89
N VAL A 3 16.19 -38.13 11.23
CA VAL A 3 16.15 -36.66 11.32
C VAL A 3 15.06 -36.21 10.37
N LEU A 4 13.82 -36.19 10.86
CA LEU A 4 12.73 -35.48 10.20
C LEU A 4 13.08 -34.00 10.32
N ALA A 5 13.77 -33.46 9.32
CA ALA A 5 13.83 -32.03 9.12
C ALA A 5 12.40 -31.60 8.80
N VAL A 6 11.62 -31.32 9.85
CA VAL A 6 10.62 -30.27 9.73
C VAL A 6 11.46 -29.09 9.34
N ALA A 7 11.49 -28.78 8.05
CA ALA A 7 11.66 -27.42 7.62
C ALA A 7 10.57 -26.70 8.40
N ALA A 8 10.94 -26.17 9.57
CA ALA A 8 10.52 -24.86 9.91
C ALA A 8 10.73 -24.14 8.60
N LEU A 9 9.62 -23.76 7.96
CA LEU A 9 9.63 -22.47 7.35
C LEU A 9 10.26 -21.57 8.43
N LEU A 10 11.58 -21.43 8.37
CA LEU A 10 12.14 -20.14 8.05
C LEU A 10 11.38 -19.71 6.81
N LEU A 11 10.13 -19.29 7.08
CA LEU A 11 9.63 -18.11 6.48
C LEU A 11 10.82 -17.15 6.58
N PRO A 12 10.83 -16.15 5.72
CA PRO A 12 11.25 -14.90 6.25
C PRO A 12 10.98 -14.79 7.76
N ALA A 13 11.96 -14.34 8.54
CA ALA A 13 11.56 -13.23 9.38
C ALA A 13 10.82 -12.35 8.39
N ALA A 14 9.48 -12.39 8.43
CA ALA A 14 8.66 -11.47 7.67
C ALA A 14 9.45 -10.21 7.93
N LEU A 15 9.99 -9.61 6.87
CA LEU A 15 10.33 -8.20 6.92
C LEU A 15 9.21 -7.66 7.76
N SER A 16 9.53 -7.26 8.99
CA SER A 16 8.50 -7.01 10.00
C SER A 16 7.90 -5.72 9.52
N PHE A 17 7.06 -5.86 8.50
CA PHE A 17 6.04 -4.96 8.14
C PHE A 17 5.13 -5.18 9.31
N ALA A 18 5.41 -4.42 10.38
CA ALA A 18 4.37 -4.02 11.29
C ALA A 18 3.15 -3.81 10.40
N ALA A 19 2.02 -4.49 10.70
CA ALA A 19 0.81 -4.32 9.90
C ALA A 19 0.72 -2.84 9.52
N PRO A 20 0.72 -2.48 8.21
CA PRO A 20 0.90 -1.11 7.81
C PRO A 20 -0.12 -0.32 8.60
N LEU A 21 0.38 0.57 9.44
CA LEU A 21 -0.41 1.22 10.48
C LEU A 21 -1.70 1.69 9.83
N ALA A 22 -2.84 1.23 10.34
CA ALA A 22 -4.10 1.53 9.69
C ALA A 22 -4.31 3.04 9.76
N PRO A 23 -4.36 3.75 8.61
CA PRO A 23 -4.76 5.13 8.66
C PRO A 23 -6.20 5.21 9.17
N ALA A 24 -6.49 6.23 9.97
CA ALA A 24 -7.83 6.52 10.45
C ALA A 24 -8.20 7.94 10.09
N LEU A 25 -9.45 8.16 9.65
CA LEU A 25 -10.00 9.50 9.48
C LEU A 25 -10.14 10.15 10.87
N ALA A 26 -9.43 11.24 11.11
CA ALA A 26 -9.50 12.01 12.34
C ALA A 26 -10.53 13.15 12.25
N GLU A 27 -10.63 13.81 11.09
CA GLU A 27 -11.64 14.85 10.86
C GLU A 27 -11.96 15.00 9.37
N GLU A 28 -13.17 15.49 9.07
CA GLU A 28 -13.53 16.09 7.79
C GLU A 28 -14.23 17.43 8.02
N GLN A 29 -13.92 18.43 7.21
CA GLN A 29 -14.50 19.77 7.26
C GLN A 29 -14.89 20.27 5.86
N VAL A 30 -15.96 21.06 5.82
CA VAL A 30 -16.34 21.86 4.65
C VAL A 30 -15.69 23.23 4.78
N LEU A 31 -14.83 23.60 3.83
CA LEU A 31 -14.12 24.89 3.87
C LEU A 31 -14.92 26.01 3.20
N THR A 32 -15.70 25.70 2.18
CA THR A 32 -16.40 26.72 1.39
C THR A 32 -17.83 26.30 1.04
N ASN A 33 -18.65 27.30 0.68
CA ASN A 33 -19.92 27.06 0.02
C ASN A 33 -19.72 26.58 -1.43
N TYR A 34 -20.81 26.18 -2.09
CA TYR A 34 -20.82 25.80 -3.50
C TYR A 34 -20.87 27.03 -4.41
N GLU A 35 -19.70 27.56 -4.77
CA GLU A 35 -19.55 28.83 -5.52
C GLU A 35 -18.57 28.72 -6.70
N ALA A 36 -18.37 27.51 -7.23
CA ALA A 36 -17.35 27.19 -8.25
C ALA A 36 -15.90 27.35 -7.75
N ASN A 37 -15.64 26.87 -6.54
CA ASN A 37 -14.30 26.76 -5.99
C ASN A 37 -13.52 25.65 -6.68
N LYS A 38 -12.32 25.94 -7.18
CA LYS A 38 -11.56 25.02 -8.03
C LYS A 38 -10.14 24.78 -7.53
N LYS A 39 -9.66 23.57 -7.83
CA LYS A 39 -8.26 23.11 -7.77
C LYS A 39 -7.58 23.47 -6.45
N PRO A 40 -8.04 22.89 -5.34
CA PRO A 40 -7.42 23.17 -4.05
C PRO A 40 -6.02 22.56 -3.99
N PHE A 41 -5.12 23.26 -3.30
CA PHE A 41 -3.79 22.78 -2.93
C PHE A 41 -3.59 22.92 -1.43
N VAL A 42 -2.84 21.99 -0.84
CA VAL A 42 -2.55 21.98 0.59
C VAL A 42 -1.05 21.88 0.84
N ALA A 43 -0.57 22.63 1.83
CA ALA A 43 0.80 22.55 2.30
C ALA A 43 0.83 22.61 3.84
N THR A 44 1.83 21.97 4.42
CA THR A 44 2.04 21.91 5.87
C THR A 44 3.43 22.41 6.20
N GLY A 45 3.57 23.14 7.30
CA GLY A 45 4.87 23.61 7.79
C GLY A 45 4.71 24.47 9.03
N ALA A 46 5.75 24.50 9.87
CA ALA A 46 5.76 25.26 11.13
C ALA A 46 4.52 25.02 12.03
N GLY A 47 4.01 23.77 12.08
CA GLY A 47 2.85 23.38 12.88
C GLY A 47 1.51 23.93 12.38
N ARG A 48 1.44 24.31 11.10
CA ARG A 48 0.24 24.87 10.46
C ARG A 48 -0.11 24.13 9.18
N VAL A 49 -1.39 24.22 8.84
CA VAL A 49 -1.96 23.75 7.57
C VAL A 49 -2.38 24.97 6.77
N HIS A 50 -1.99 25.00 5.51
CA HIS A 50 -2.32 26.04 4.55
C HIS A 50 -3.06 25.43 3.37
N VAL A 51 -4.18 26.04 3.00
CA VAL A 51 -4.98 25.60 1.86
C VAL A 51 -5.15 26.79 0.92
N SER A 52 -4.99 26.55 -0.38
CA SER A 52 -5.25 27.53 -1.43
C SER A 52 -6.23 26.95 -2.42
N TRP A 53 -7.05 27.80 -3.05
CA TRP A 53 -7.96 27.43 -4.12
C TRP A 53 -8.32 28.68 -4.90
N SER A 54 -9.13 28.51 -5.94
CA SER A 54 -9.60 29.63 -6.73
C SER A 54 -11.09 29.68 -6.83
N LEU A 55 -11.60 30.89 -6.81
CA LEU A 55 -13.00 31.25 -6.95
C LEU A 55 -13.05 32.33 -8.05
N PRO A 56 -14.14 32.44 -8.84
CA PRO A 56 -14.25 33.56 -9.79
C PRO A 56 -13.91 34.90 -9.12
N GLY A 57 -12.94 35.60 -9.68
CA GLY A 57 -12.42 36.89 -9.20
C GLY A 57 -11.36 36.81 -8.08
N HIS A 58 -11.11 35.63 -7.49
CA HIS A 58 -10.36 35.56 -6.23
C HIS A 58 -9.39 34.38 -6.14
N ALA A 59 -8.12 34.69 -5.86
CA ALA A 59 -7.12 33.72 -5.41
C ALA A 59 -7.23 33.61 -3.88
N GLN A 60 -7.75 32.48 -3.41
CA GLN A 60 -8.11 32.29 -2.00
C GLN A 60 -7.03 31.53 -1.24
N PHE A 61 -6.95 31.84 0.05
CA PHE A 61 -6.04 31.23 1.01
C PHE A 61 -6.73 31.05 2.35
N ALA A 62 -6.48 29.90 2.97
CA ALA A 62 -6.91 29.58 4.30
C ALA A 62 -5.77 28.97 5.11
N GLU A 63 -5.75 29.22 6.41
CA GLU A 63 -4.79 28.58 7.30
C GLU A 63 -5.34 28.35 8.70
N ARG A 64 -4.77 27.36 9.40
CA ARG A 64 -4.99 27.15 10.83
C ARG A 64 -3.80 26.45 11.47
N ALA A 65 -3.77 26.43 12.79
CA ALA A 65 -2.86 25.55 13.52
C ALA A 65 -3.24 24.08 13.26
N GLU A 66 -2.25 23.22 13.14
CA GLU A 66 -2.46 21.82 12.79
C GLU A 66 -3.14 21.03 13.92
N GLU A 67 -2.71 21.24 15.17
CA GLU A 67 -3.14 20.45 16.33
C GLU A 67 -4.25 21.05 17.16
N ALA A 68 -4.53 22.35 17.02
CA ALA A 68 -5.48 23.04 17.91
C ALA A 68 -6.95 22.65 17.67
N GLY A 69 -7.25 21.93 16.58
CA GLY A 69 -8.62 21.81 16.07
C GLY A 69 -9.20 23.19 15.71
N GLY A 70 -10.42 23.21 15.16
CA GLY A 70 -11.13 24.46 14.89
C GLY A 70 -11.03 24.99 13.46
N ALA A 71 -11.57 26.20 13.28
CA ALA A 71 -11.85 26.82 11.99
C ALA A 71 -10.60 27.39 11.31
N PHE A 72 -10.61 27.36 9.99
CA PHE A 72 -9.62 28.08 9.18
C PHE A 72 -9.84 29.58 9.23
N GLY A 73 -8.76 30.35 9.25
CA GLY A 73 -8.78 31.78 8.93
C GLY A 73 -8.65 31.98 7.42
N TYR A 74 -9.47 32.85 6.84
CA TYR A 74 -9.61 33.04 5.39
C TYR A 74 -9.04 34.39 4.95
N SER A 75 -8.42 34.43 3.78
CA SER A 75 -7.96 35.67 3.13
C SER A 75 -7.91 35.53 1.62
N THR A 76 -8.17 36.62 0.90
CA THR A 76 -7.95 36.71 -0.55
C THR A 76 -6.60 37.36 -0.82
N LEU A 77 -5.75 36.69 -1.59
CA LEU A 77 -4.36 37.12 -1.83
C LEU A 77 -4.12 37.65 -3.24
N GLY A 78 -5.08 37.50 -4.15
CA GLY A 78 -4.98 37.98 -5.53
C GLY A 78 -6.28 37.81 -6.31
N SER A 79 -6.21 38.09 -7.61
CA SER A 79 -7.30 37.93 -8.58
C SER A 79 -6.98 36.82 -9.56
N ILE A 80 -7.97 35.98 -9.87
CA ILE A 80 -7.86 34.87 -10.84
C ILE A 80 -8.52 35.25 -12.18
N GLY A 81 -9.33 36.31 -12.20
CA GLY A 81 -10.25 36.61 -13.31
C GLY A 81 -11.57 35.86 -13.20
N SER A 82 -12.41 35.92 -14.24
CA SER A 82 -13.79 35.40 -14.18
C SER A 82 -13.91 33.87 -14.23
N ASN A 83 -12.87 33.16 -14.67
CA ASN A 83 -12.89 31.70 -14.87
C ASN A 83 -11.90 30.96 -13.96
N SER A 84 -12.39 30.39 -12.86
CA SER A 84 -11.60 29.60 -11.91
C SER A 84 -11.27 28.17 -12.38
N THR A 85 -11.80 27.71 -13.53
CA THR A 85 -11.62 26.32 -13.98
C THR A 85 -10.19 26.01 -14.42
N TYR A 86 -9.55 26.96 -15.09
CA TYR A 86 -8.19 26.80 -15.64
C TYR A 86 -7.13 27.50 -14.79
N TYR A 87 -7.52 28.61 -14.16
CA TYR A 87 -6.63 29.45 -13.40
C TYR A 87 -6.80 29.10 -11.92
N ASN A 88 -5.71 28.68 -11.29
CA ASN A 88 -5.70 28.29 -9.89
C ASN A 88 -4.61 29.00 -9.09
N ALA A 89 -4.72 28.91 -7.77
CA ALA A 89 -3.70 29.32 -6.83
C ALA A 89 -3.01 28.09 -6.22
N VAL A 90 -1.78 28.27 -5.77
CA VAL A 90 -0.94 27.24 -5.16
C VAL A 90 -0.17 27.78 -3.97
N VAL A 91 0.13 26.90 -3.04
CA VAL A 91 0.84 27.21 -1.80
C VAL A 91 1.95 26.18 -1.54
N ALA A 92 3.08 26.65 -1.02
CA ALA A 92 4.14 25.82 -0.44
C ALA A 92 4.72 26.50 0.80
N VAL A 93 5.41 25.74 1.66
CA VAL A 93 6.04 26.26 2.87
C VAL A 93 7.51 25.88 2.88
N GLY A 94 8.38 26.86 3.11
CA GLY A 94 9.82 26.65 3.30
C GLY A 94 10.14 26.05 4.67
N SER A 95 11.34 25.50 4.83
CA SER A 95 11.79 24.92 6.11
C SER A 95 11.91 25.96 7.24
N ASP A 96 11.98 27.24 6.90
CA ASP A 96 11.96 28.37 7.83
C ASP A 96 10.54 28.82 8.23
N GLY A 97 9.51 28.13 7.72
CA GLY A 97 8.10 28.48 7.94
C GLY A 97 7.60 29.62 7.05
N THR A 98 8.40 30.11 6.10
CA THR A 98 7.92 31.09 5.12
C THR A 98 6.88 30.44 4.21
N VAL A 99 5.70 31.06 4.10
CA VAL A 99 4.64 30.61 3.20
C VAL A 99 4.83 31.27 1.85
N HIS A 100 4.86 30.48 0.79
CA HIS A 100 4.99 30.91 -0.60
C HIS A 100 3.67 30.66 -1.33
N TYR A 101 3.21 31.64 -2.08
CA TYR A 101 1.91 31.61 -2.75
C TYR A 101 2.05 32.12 -4.17
N ALA A 102 1.49 31.40 -5.14
CA ALA A 102 1.47 31.80 -6.54
C ALA A 102 0.10 31.54 -7.15
N TRP A 103 -0.28 32.33 -8.15
CA TRP A 103 -1.54 32.16 -8.87
C TRP A 103 -1.43 32.66 -10.30
N VAL A 104 -2.43 32.31 -11.11
CA VAL A 104 -2.58 32.83 -12.47
C VAL A 104 -3.79 33.74 -12.55
N GLU A 105 -3.61 34.92 -13.14
CA GLU A 105 -4.66 35.89 -13.43
C GLU A 105 -4.98 35.89 -14.92
N ASP A 106 -6.25 35.61 -15.27
CA ASP A 106 -6.82 35.67 -16.64
C ASP A 106 -6.02 34.94 -17.72
N GLY A 107 -5.18 33.99 -17.32
CA GLY A 107 -4.26 33.27 -18.20
C GLY A 107 -3.15 34.12 -18.79
N ALA A 108 -2.97 35.36 -18.34
CA ALA A 108 -1.98 36.29 -18.86
C ALA A 108 -0.80 36.47 -17.91
N ASN A 109 -1.06 36.50 -16.60
CA ASN A 109 -0.06 36.86 -15.60
C ASN A 109 0.10 35.75 -14.56
N VAL A 110 1.35 35.37 -14.28
CA VAL A 110 1.72 34.48 -13.19
C VAL A 110 2.23 35.34 -12.04
N HIS A 111 1.56 35.28 -10.91
CA HIS A 111 1.82 36.12 -9.75
C HIS A 111 2.42 35.34 -8.59
N TYR A 112 3.04 36.07 -7.67
CA TYR A 112 3.71 35.52 -6.50
C TYR A 112 3.69 36.46 -5.30
N ARG A 113 3.49 35.89 -4.12
CA ARG A 113 3.69 36.52 -2.81
C ARG A 113 4.33 35.54 -1.84
N ARG A 114 4.99 36.07 -0.81
CA ARG A 114 5.47 35.28 0.32
C ARG A 114 5.18 35.95 1.65
N ARG A 115 5.17 35.17 2.73
CA ARG A 115 5.00 35.65 4.09
C ARG A 115 5.87 34.86 5.04
N ALA A 116 6.91 35.51 5.56
CA ALA A 116 7.74 34.95 6.62
C ALA A 116 6.96 34.88 7.95
N PRO A 117 7.36 34.01 8.90
CA PRO A 117 6.70 33.92 10.20
C PRO A 117 6.64 35.28 10.91
N GLY A 118 5.46 35.64 11.40
CA GLY A 118 5.22 36.91 12.11
C GLY A 118 5.25 38.17 11.23
N GLN A 119 5.38 38.03 9.91
CA GLN A 119 5.38 39.15 8.96
C GLN A 119 4.07 39.23 8.17
N ASN A 120 3.86 40.37 7.50
CA ASN A 120 2.80 40.53 6.51
C ASN A 120 3.18 39.88 5.18
N TRP A 121 2.18 39.60 4.33
CA TRP A 121 2.43 39.22 2.95
C TRP A 121 3.23 40.31 2.23
N THR A 122 4.18 39.90 1.40
CA THR A 122 4.85 40.82 0.48
C THR A 122 3.85 41.41 -0.51
N ASN A 123 4.22 42.53 -1.13
CA ASN A 123 3.51 43.06 -2.28
C ASN A 123 3.41 42.00 -3.39
N ASP A 124 2.37 42.13 -4.21
CA ASP A 124 2.19 41.34 -5.41
C ASP A 124 3.39 41.51 -6.36
N ARG A 125 3.85 40.40 -6.93
CA ARG A 125 4.89 40.36 -7.94
C ARG A 125 4.42 39.51 -9.10
N VAL A 126 4.45 40.09 -10.30
CA VAL A 126 4.30 39.36 -11.55
C VAL A 126 5.63 38.67 -11.89
N LEU A 127 5.63 37.34 -11.88
CA LEU A 127 6.77 36.51 -12.30
C LEU A 127 6.89 36.46 -13.82
N ALA A 128 5.76 36.35 -14.51
CA ALA A 128 5.64 36.31 -15.96
C ALA A 128 4.35 37.04 -16.36
N GLY A 129 4.43 37.94 -17.34
CA GLY A 129 3.26 38.68 -17.85
C GLY A 129 3.04 38.45 -19.34
N GLY A 130 1.85 38.80 -19.82
CA GLY A 130 1.50 38.74 -21.25
C GLY A 130 1.55 37.34 -21.86
N GLN A 131 1.31 36.30 -21.06
CA GLN A 131 1.37 34.92 -21.50
C GLN A 131 0.18 34.57 -22.40
N GLY A 132 0.42 33.73 -23.42
CA GLY A 132 -0.62 33.21 -24.31
C GLY A 132 -1.37 32.03 -23.68
N PHE A 133 -2.04 32.24 -22.56
CA PHE A 133 -2.77 31.25 -21.75
C PHE A 133 -1.90 30.43 -20.78
N ALA A 134 -1.30 31.11 -19.79
CA ALA A 134 -0.78 30.47 -18.59
C ALA A 134 -1.92 29.81 -17.80
N HIS A 135 -1.71 28.61 -17.27
CA HIS A 135 -2.69 27.92 -16.44
C HIS A 135 -2.02 26.79 -15.64
N TYR A 136 -2.73 26.26 -14.65
CA TYR A 136 -2.23 25.17 -13.80
C TYR A 136 -0.85 25.42 -13.18
N PRO A 137 -0.67 26.50 -12.40
CA PRO A 137 0.57 26.69 -11.67
C PRO A 137 0.79 25.56 -10.65
N ALA A 138 2.06 25.28 -10.37
CA ALA A 138 2.54 24.47 -9.25
C ALA A 138 3.78 25.14 -8.65
N ILE A 139 3.99 24.98 -7.33
CA ILE A 139 5.07 25.63 -6.60
C ILE A 139 5.76 24.63 -5.67
N SER A 140 7.09 24.73 -5.54
CA SER A 140 7.84 23.99 -4.54
C SER A 140 9.01 24.82 -4.00
N VAL A 141 9.38 24.55 -2.74
CA VAL A 141 10.41 25.26 -2.01
C VAL A 141 11.38 24.25 -1.43
N GLN A 142 12.69 24.48 -1.58
CA GLN A 142 13.74 23.70 -0.92
C GLN A 142 14.42 24.57 0.11
N GLY A 143 14.42 24.10 1.36
CA GLY A 143 14.95 24.86 2.48
C GLY A 143 14.21 26.20 2.61
N SER A 144 14.95 27.30 2.67
CA SER A 144 14.43 28.68 2.71
C SER A 144 14.77 29.51 1.47
N ALA A 145 15.53 28.96 0.53
CA ALA A 145 16.18 29.74 -0.53
C ALA A 145 15.64 29.42 -1.93
N ASN A 146 15.56 28.14 -2.28
CA ASN A 146 15.27 27.75 -3.65
C ASN A 146 13.75 27.60 -3.84
N VAL A 147 13.18 28.35 -4.78
CA VAL A 147 11.74 28.35 -5.09
C VAL A 147 11.56 28.13 -6.58
N TRP A 148 10.71 27.17 -6.95
CA TRP A 148 10.29 26.93 -8.32
C TRP A 148 8.79 27.17 -8.43
N VAL A 149 8.38 27.94 -9.43
CA VAL A 149 6.99 28.07 -9.86
C VAL A 149 6.93 27.60 -11.30
N THR A 150 6.06 26.64 -11.60
CA THR A 150 5.87 26.08 -12.94
C THR A 150 4.44 26.29 -13.39
N TRP A 151 4.18 26.43 -14.69
CA TRP A 151 2.84 26.56 -15.26
C TRP A 151 2.81 26.03 -16.69
N ARG A 152 1.62 25.72 -17.20
CA ARG A 152 1.40 25.31 -18.59
C ARG A 152 1.00 26.51 -19.45
N LEU A 153 1.39 26.50 -20.71
CA LEU A 153 1.08 27.51 -21.71
C LEU A 153 0.01 27.00 -22.71
N GLY A 154 -0.65 27.90 -23.42
CA GLY A 154 -1.69 27.54 -24.41
C GLY A 154 -1.19 26.73 -25.61
N ASN A 155 0.13 26.78 -25.88
CA ASN A 155 0.80 25.95 -26.89
C ASN A 155 1.27 24.59 -26.33
N GLU A 156 0.74 24.18 -25.18
CA GLU A 156 1.03 22.93 -24.45
C GLU A 156 2.39 22.87 -23.77
N ASP A 157 3.27 23.84 -24.00
CA ASP A 157 4.59 23.89 -23.37
C ASP A 157 4.50 24.16 -21.87
N ILE A 158 5.54 23.76 -21.14
CA ILE A 158 5.67 24.02 -19.71
C ILE A 158 6.72 25.12 -19.52
N ALA A 159 6.38 26.13 -18.74
CA ALA A 159 7.27 27.20 -18.36
C ALA A 159 7.50 27.21 -16.84
N PHE A 160 8.58 27.85 -16.43
CA PHE A 160 8.94 27.96 -15.03
C PHE A 160 9.67 29.27 -14.72
N ALA A 161 9.55 29.69 -13.46
CA ALA A 161 10.38 30.69 -12.82
C ALA A 161 11.14 30.04 -11.66
N TYR A 162 12.39 30.46 -11.46
CA TYR A 162 13.23 29.98 -10.37
C TYR A 162 13.86 31.15 -9.59
N SER A 163 13.87 31.00 -8.28
CA SER A 163 14.54 31.88 -7.33
C SER A 163 15.47 31.07 -6.44
N ASN A 164 16.62 31.65 -6.09
CA ASN A 164 17.63 31.05 -5.20
C ASN A 164 17.85 31.85 -3.90
N ASP A 165 16.99 32.83 -3.62
CA ASP A 165 17.11 33.76 -2.49
C ASP A 165 15.80 33.92 -1.69
N GLY A 166 14.97 32.88 -1.72
CA GLY A 166 13.70 32.78 -1.01
C GLY A 166 12.54 33.45 -1.75
N GLY A 167 12.65 33.64 -3.06
CA GLY A 167 11.66 34.34 -3.88
C GLY A 167 11.78 35.87 -3.83
N ASN A 168 12.93 36.40 -3.41
CA ASN A 168 13.20 37.84 -3.45
C ASN A 168 13.56 38.31 -4.86
N ASN A 169 14.29 37.49 -5.61
CA ASN A 169 14.63 37.72 -7.02
C ASN A 169 14.39 36.45 -7.84
N TRP A 170 14.11 36.64 -9.14
CA TRP A 170 13.71 35.56 -10.05
C TRP A 170 14.56 35.62 -11.34
N PRO A 171 15.84 35.22 -11.27
CA PRO A 171 16.79 35.39 -12.37
C PRO A 171 16.50 34.49 -13.58
N ILE A 172 15.72 33.43 -13.41
CA ILE A 172 15.36 32.50 -14.48
C ILE A 172 13.85 32.49 -14.63
N ASN A 173 13.39 32.77 -15.85
CA ASN A 173 12.02 32.58 -16.30
C ASN A 173 12.08 32.08 -17.74
N ASN A 174 11.84 30.78 -17.93
CA ASN A 174 12.12 30.08 -19.18
C ASN A 174 11.05 29.03 -19.49
N SER A 175 11.03 28.58 -20.73
CA SER A 175 10.37 27.35 -21.14
C SER A 175 11.24 26.13 -20.82
N VAL A 176 10.58 25.04 -20.43
CA VAL A 176 11.17 23.71 -20.28
C VAL A 176 11.48 23.09 -21.64
N GLY A 177 10.74 23.45 -22.70
CA GLY A 177 10.80 22.83 -24.01
C GLY A 177 10.12 21.46 -24.04
N ALA A 178 9.09 21.28 -23.21
CA ALA A 178 8.39 20.02 -23.02
C ALA A 178 6.88 20.24 -23.10
N ARG A 179 6.19 19.44 -23.92
CA ARG A 179 4.75 19.57 -24.10
C ARG A 179 3.98 18.65 -23.16
N SER A 180 3.00 19.22 -22.47
CA SER A 180 2.05 18.52 -21.62
C SER A 180 0.70 18.38 -22.32
N TYR A 181 0.16 17.17 -22.39
CA TYR A 181 -1.16 16.89 -22.98
C TYR A 181 -2.30 17.47 -22.16
N ALA A 182 -2.30 17.21 -20.84
CA ALA A 182 -3.40 17.56 -19.96
C ALA A 182 -2.95 17.63 -18.49
N GLY A 183 -3.75 18.33 -17.68
CA GLY A 183 -3.55 18.43 -16.25
C GLY A 183 -2.45 19.41 -15.83
N THR A 184 -2.24 19.47 -14.51
CA THR A 184 -1.23 20.33 -13.90
C THR A 184 0.13 19.64 -13.93
N PRO A 185 1.17 20.20 -14.57
CA PRO A 185 2.55 19.78 -14.31
C PRO A 185 2.85 19.97 -12.82
N ARG A 186 3.46 18.98 -12.18
CA ARG A 186 3.71 19.00 -10.72
C ARG A 186 5.19 19.07 -10.45
N VAL A 187 5.57 19.95 -9.52
CA VAL A 187 6.97 20.14 -9.10
C VAL A 187 7.14 19.77 -7.63
N ALA A 188 8.21 19.05 -7.30
CA ALA A 188 8.63 18.79 -5.93
C ALA A 188 10.13 18.97 -5.79
N SER A 189 10.54 19.64 -4.72
CA SER A 189 11.94 19.84 -4.38
C SER A 189 12.51 18.62 -3.66
N SER A 190 13.80 18.36 -3.86
CA SER A 190 14.53 17.37 -3.07
C SER A 190 15.10 18.03 -1.82
N PRO A 191 15.03 17.42 -0.64
CA PRO A 191 15.77 17.92 0.53
C PRO A 191 17.29 17.99 0.32
N LEU A 192 17.83 17.24 -0.65
CA LEU A 192 19.27 17.14 -0.94
C LEU A 192 19.79 18.15 -1.98
N GLY A 193 18.93 18.93 -2.62
CA GLY A 193 19.33 19.82 -3.73
C GLY A 193 18.52 19.58 -5.01
N GLY A 194 18.15 20.67 -5.71
CA GLY A 194 17.36 20.63 -6.94
C GLY A 194 15.87 20.31 -6.76
N ALA A 195 15.18 20.11 -7.88
CA ALA A 195 13.76 19.82 -7.97
C ALA A 195 13.45 18.87 -9.13
N PHE A 196 12.27 18.26 -9.07
CA PHE A 196 11.74 17.37 -10.10
C PHE A 196 10.38 17.89 -10.57
N LEU A 197 10.15 17.85 -11.87
CA LEU A 197 8.92 18.24 -12.55
C LEU A 197 8.33 17.03 -13.26
N THR A 198 7.04 16.75 -13.11
CA THR A 198 6.37 15.65 -13.83
C THR A 198 5.13 16.13 -14.58
N TRP A 199 4.86 15.49 -15.73
CA TRP A 199 3.72 15.78 -16.59
C TRP A 199 3.35 14.58 -17.45
N THR A 200 2.14 14.61 -18.02
CA THR A 200 1.72 13.71 -19.09
C THR A 200 2.13 14.29 -20.43
N GLY A 201 2.97 13.59 -21.18
CA GLY A 201 3.35 14.02 -22.53
C GLY A 201 2.18 13.97 -23.51
N THR A 202 2.28 14.68 -24.62
CA THR A 202 1.31 14.66 -25.75
C THR A 202 1.07 13.29 -26.37
N ASP A 203 1.96 12.35 -26.07
CA ASP A 203 1.93 10.92 -26.44
C ASP A 203 1.27 10.02 -25.39
N GLY A 204 0.82 10.58 -24.26
CA GLY A 204 0.14 9.83 -23.18
C GLY A 204 1.07 9.12 -22.19
N HIS A 205 2.40 9.30 -22.29
CA HIS A 205 3.37 8.78 -21.33
C HIS A 205 3.59 9.74 -20.14
N ILE A 206 4.10 9.21 -19.03
CA ILE A 206 4.56 10.02 -17.89
C ILE A 206 6.03 10.37 -18.08
N TYR A 207 6.35 11.64 -17.88
CA TYR A 207 7.71 12.16 -17.94
C TYR A 207 8.15 12.75 -16.60
N LEU A 208 9.47 12.76 -16.40
CA LEU A 208 10.14 13.42 -15.30
C LEU A 208 11.26 14.32 -15.83
N GLY A 209 11.23 15.58 -15.43
CA GLY A 209 12.29 16.55 -15.60
C GLY A 209 13.09 16.70 -14.30
N ALA A 210 14.41 16.54 -14.34
CA ALA A 210 15.29 16.75 -13.19
C ALA A 210 16.07 18.06 -13.34
N TRP A 211 16.03 18.92 -12.32
CA TRP A 211 16.74 20.20 -12.34
C TRP A 211 18.26 20.02 -12.50
N ASN A 212 18.85 20.72 -13.47
CA ASN A 212 20.28 20.64 -13.79
C ASN A 212 21.06 21.93 -13.47
N GLY A 213 20.44 22.88 -12.77
CA GLY A 213 21.04 24.17 -12.43
C GLY A 213 20.49 25.36 -13.24
N SER A 214 19.96 25.10 -14.44
CA SER A 214 19.37 26.14 -15.29
C SER A 214 18.05 25.76 -15.95
N ASN A 215 17.79 24.47 -16.13
CA ASN A 215 16.54 23.93 -16.69
C ASN A 215 16.29 22.50 -16.16
N PHE A 216 15.31 21.78 -16.71
CA PHE A 216 14.99 20.40 -16.37
C PHE A 216 15.44 19.43 -17.48
N GLY A 217 16.32 18.48 -17.14
CA GLY A 217 16.67 17.37 -18.02
C GLY A 217 15.56 16.34 -18.06
N ILE A 218 15.06 16.01 -19.26
CA ILE A 218 13.82 15.24 -19.46
C ILE A 218 14.12 13.75 -19.61
N SER A 219 13.30 12.92 -18.96
CA SER A 219 13.31 11.46 -19.08
C SER A 219 11.87 10.92 -19.07
N GLN A 220 11.65 9.84 -19.83
CA GLN A 220 10.37 9.12 -19.84
C GLN A 220 10.34 8.09 -18.69
N VAL A 221 9.21 7.98 -18.01
CA VAL A 221 9.00 7.09 -16.85
C VAL A 221 8.24 5.84 -17.24
N THR A 222 7.17 5.98 -18.02
CA THR A 222 6.30 4.85 -18.43
C THR A 222 6.60 4.40 -19.85
N ASN A 223 6.44 3.12 -20.14
CA ASN A 223 6.58 2.55 -21.49
C ASN A 223 5.23 2.29 -22.19
N ASP A 224 4.14 2.69 -21.54
CA ASP A 224 2.76 2.50 -22.00
C ASP A 224 2.01 3.84 -21.89
N ASP A 225 0.90 3.97 -22.61
CA ASP A 225 0.14 5.21 -22.77
C ASP A 225 -1.10 5.28 -21.84
N LYS A 226 -1.94 6.31 -22.04
CA LYS A 226 -3.18 6.57 -21.26
C LYS A 226 -2.98 6.83 -19.76
N TYR A 227 -1.80 7.30 -19.37
CA TYR A 227 -1.55 7.78 -18.03
C TYR A 227 -1.73 9.30 -17.95
N PHE A 228 -2.41 9.76 -16.90
CA PHE A 228 -2.80 11.16 -16.78
C PHE A 228 -2.48 11.71 -15.39
N GLU A 229 -2.13 12.99 -15.38
CA GLU A 229 -2.07 13.84 -14.18
C GLU A 229 -1.10 13.30 -13.13
N PRO A 230 0.18 13.08 -13.48
CA PRO A 230 1.16 12.61 -12.52
C PRO A 230 1.45 13.66 -11.46
N THR A 231 1.71 13.19 -10.25
CA THR A 231 2.20 13.98 -9.13
C THR A 231 3.54 13.42 -8.68
N VAL A 232 4.37 14.25 -8.03
CA VAL A 232 5.74 13.92 -7.64
C VAL A 232 5.99 14.29 -6.19
N ALA A 233 6.74 13.45 -5.47
CA ALA A 233 7.24 13.72 -4.13
C ALA A 233 8.65 13.13 -3.98
N VAL A 234 9.44 13.68 -3.06
CA VAL A 234 10.82 13.26 -2.83
C VAL A 234 11.02 12.96 -1.34
N ALA A 235 11.52 11.77 -1.02
CA ALA A 235 11.87 11.41 0.36
C ALA A 235 13.06 12.23 0.89
N PRO A 236 13.23 12.30 2.22
CA PRO A 236 14.47 12.76 2.84
C PRO A 236 15.75 12.13 2.28
N SER A 237 15.69 10.87 1.86
CA SER A 237 16.80 10.14 1.24
C SER A 237 17.16 10.61 -0.19
N GLY A 238 16.33 11.46 -0.80
CA GLY A 238 16.42 11.85 -2.20
C GLY A 238 15.73 10.88 -3.16
N GLN A 239 15.12 9.79 -2.66
CA GLN A 239 14.34 8.89 -3.50
C GLN A 239 13.11 9.62 -4.04
N VAL A 240 12.95 9.61 -5.37
CA VAL A 240 11.84 10.23 -6.08
C VAL A 240 10.71 9.24 -6.23
N PHE A 241 9.49 9.74 -6.02
CA PHE A 241 8.25 9.00 -6.15
C PHE A 241 7.27 9.74 -7.04
N LEU A 242 6.50 8.97 -7.79
CA LEU A 242 5.48 9.45 -8.70
C LEU A 242 4.17 8.70 -8.47
N ALA A 243 3.04 9.37 -8.65
CA ALA A 243 1.73 8.73 -8.69
C ALA A 243 0.89 9.32 -9.81
N TRP A 244 0.06 8.50 -10.45
CA TRP A 244 -0.78 8.93 -11.56
C TRP A 244 -2.00 8.02 -11.70
N ARG A 245 -3.00 8.48 -12.46
CA ARG A 245 -4.12 7.62 -12.85
C ARG A 245 -3.91 7.04 -14.24
N HIS A 246 -4.54 5.90 -14.48
CA HIS A 246 -4.75 5.32 -15.80
C HIS A 246 -6.25 5.29 -16.10
N THR A 247 -6.66 5.52 -17.35
CA THR A 247 -8.08 5.61 -17.74
C THR A 247 -8.89 4.38 -17.34
N ASP A 248 -8.29 3.19 -17.45
CA ASP A 248 -9.02 1.92 -17.28
C ASP A 248 -8.43 1.00 -16.21
N ARG A 249 -7.29 1.36 -15.62
CA ARG A 249 -6.49 0.47 -14.75
C ARG A 249 -6.30 0.99 -13.33
N GLY A 250 -6.84 2.19 -13.04
CA GLY A 250 -6.86 2.75 -11.69
C GLY A 250 -5.65 3.62 -11.36
N VAL A 251 -5.12 3.50 -10.14
CA VAL A 251 -4.04 4.35 -9.62
C VAL A 251 -2.72 3.60 -9.59
N PHE A 252 -1.72 4.22 -10.17
CA PHE A 252 -0.36 3.72 -10.22
C PHE A 252 0.55 4.59 -9.39
N TYR A 253 1.63 3.98 -8.94
CA TYR A 253 2.72 4.61 -8.22
C TYR A 253 4.04 4.08 -8.77
N ALA A 254 5.08 4.92 -8.74
CA ALA A 254 6.42 4.50 -9.08
C ALA A 254 7.46 5.06 -8.12
N ALA A 255 8.44 4.22 -7.79
CA ALA A 255 9.62 4.59 -7.02
C ALA A 255 10.86 4.53 -7.90
N SER A 256 11.70 5.56 -7.83
CA SER A 256 13.02 5.56 -8.46
C SER A 256 13.92 4.50 -7.80
N GLN A 257 14.76 3.84 -8.62
CA GLN A 257 15.68 2.79 -8.20
C GLN A 257 17.13 3.21 -8.47
N ALA A 258 18.08 2.67 -7.70
CA ALA A 258 19.51 2.99 -7.82
C ALA A 258 20.12 2.69 -9.19
N ASN A 259 19.51 1.79 -9.97
CA ASN A 259 19.93 1.46 -11.33
C ASN A 259 19.38 2.43 -12.40
N GLY A 260 18.72 3.52 -12.00
CA GLY A 260 18.10 4.50 -12.89
C GLY A 260 16.75 4.07 -13.48
N ARG A 261 16.20 2.92 -13.07
CA ARG A 261 14.86 2.45 -13.48
C ARG A 261 13.78 2.84 -12.47
N TRP A 262 12.53 2.59 -12.85
CA TRP A 262 11.35 2.82 -12.03
C TRP A 262 10.71 1.48 -11.63
N GLY A 263 10.46 1.31 -10.33
CA GLY A 263 9.58 0.26 -9.83
C GLY A 263 8.13 0.74 -9.87
N ILE A 264 7.37 0.31 -10.87
CA ILE A 264 5.98 0.75 -11.10
C ILE A 264 5.01 -0.30 -10.53
N SER A 265 4.03 0.16 -9.74
CA SER A 265 3.02 -0.67 -9.09
C SER A 265 1.62 -0.09 -9.32
N ASN A 266 0.64 -0.97 -9.56
CA ASN A 266 -0.77 -0.60 -9.48
C ASN A 266 -1.24 -0.72 -8.03
N VAL A 267 -1.52 0.42 -7.40
CA VAL A 267 -1.90 0.50 -5.97
C VAL A 267 -3.39 0.28 -5.79
N PHE A 268 -4.19 0.63 -6.80
CA PHE A 268 -5.64 0.55 -6.72
C PHE A 268 -6.25 0.31 -8.09
N GLN A 269 -6.78 -0.91 -8.31
CA GLN A 269 -7.34 -1.31 -9.60
C GLN A 269 -8.84 -1.01 -9.67
N HIS A 270 -9.19 0.05 -10.42
CA HIS A 270 -10.59 0.40 -10.69
C HIS A 270 -10.69 1.20 -12.00
N PRO A 271 -11.70 0.98 -12.85
CA PRO A 271 -11.83 1.69 -14.13
C PRO A 271 -12.33 3.13 -13.98
N ASP A 272 -12.93 3.48 -12.84
CA ASP A 272 -13.51 4.81 -12.61
C ASP A 272 -12.70 5.57 -11.54
N VAL A 273 -11.58 6.15 -11.97
CA VAL A 273 -10.74 7.08 -11.21
C VAL A 273 -10.82 8.47 -11.85
N ARG A 274 -10.86 9.54 -11.04
CA ARG A 274 -11.03 10.93 -11.51
C ARG A 274 -9.98 11.85 -10.93
N GLY A 275 -9.50 12.77 -11.77
CA GLY A 275 -8.47 13.74 -11.40
C GLY A 275 -7.12 13.10 -11.09
N ALA A 276 -6.18 13.92 -10.61
CA ALA A 276 -4.85 13.47 -10.20
C ALA A 276 -4.93 12.45 -9.06
N ALA A 277 -4.00 11.48 -9.05
CA ALA A 277 -3.62 10.76 -7.85
C ALA A 277 -2.51 11.56 -7.16
N SER A 278 -2.79 12.12 -5.99
CA SER A 278 -1.84 12.97 -5.26
C SER A 278 -0.93 12.15 -4.36
N ILE A 279 0.36 12.50 -4.34
CA ILE A 279 1.40 11.86 -3.55
C ILE A 279 2.10 12.86 -2.64
N ALA A 280 2.36 12.45 -1.40
CA ALA A 280 3.25 13.15 -0.48
C ALA A 280 4.18 12.15 0.21
N VAL A 281 5.32 12.63 0.69
CA VAL A 281 6.25 11.85 1.50
C VAL A 281 6.54 12.59 2.79
N ASP A 282 6.40 11.90 3.91
CA ASP A 282 6.64 12.49 5.22
C ASP A 282 8.11 12.41 5.66
N GLY A 283 8.43 12.98 6.82
CA GLY A 283 9.78 12.99 7.39
C GLY A 283 10.33 11.61 7.76
N HIS A 284 9.48 10.58 7.85
CA HIS A 284 9.88 9.18 8.05
C HIS A 284 9.96 8.39 6.74
N SER A 285 9.86 9.07 5.60
CA SER A 285 9.81 8.46 4.26
C SER A 285 8.59 7.57 4.01
N ASN A 286 7.51 7.73 4.79
CA ASN A 286 6.24 7.10 4.43
C ASN A 286 5.65 7.80 3.22
N VAL A 287 5.12 7.02 2.30
CA VAL A 287 4.49 7.49 1.07
C VAL A 287 2.98 7.52 1.29
N HIS A 288 2.39 8.68 1.07
CA HIS A 288 0.96 8.92 1.22
C HIS A 288 0.34 9.09 -0.16
N LEU A 289 -0.80 8.45 -0.42
CA LEU A 289 -1.55 8.60 -1.66
C LEU A 289 -3.00 8.97 -1.38
N ALA A 290 -3.52 9.93 -2.16
CA ALA A 290 -4.93 10.29 -2.18
C ALA A 290 -5.47 10.33 -3.62
N TRP A 291 -6.66 9.79 -3.85
CA TRP A 291 -7.29 9.76 -5.18
C TRP A 291 -8.80 9.78 -5.09
N VAL A 292 -9.48 10.12 -6.19
CA VAL A 292 -10.95 9.99 -6.29
C VAL A 292 -11.30 8.77 -7.13
N SER A 293 -12.21 7.94 -6.63
CA SER A 293 -12.72 6.77 -7.35
C SER A 293 -14.20 6.54 -7.05
N ARG A 294 -14.92 5.97 -8.03
CA ARG A 294 -16.31 5.52 -7.87
C ARG A 294 -16.42 4.09 -7.31
N ALA A 295 -15.33 3.50 -6.83
CA ALA A 295 -15.38 2.24 -6.12
C ALA A 295 -16.33 2.35 -4.91
N GLY A 296 -17.20 1.35 -4.74
CA GLY A 296 -18.27 1.40 -3.74
C GLY A 296 -19.54 2.13 -4.19
N GLY A 297 -19.69 2.44 -5.48
CA GLY A 297 -20.95 2.92 -6.09
C GLY A 297 -21.10 4.44 -6.19
N ALA A 298 -20.30 5.19 -5.41
CA ALA A 298 -20.27 6.65 -5.39
C ALA A 298 -18.85 7.19 -5.46
N TYR A 299 -18.67 8.43 -5.95
CA TYR A 299 -17.36 9.07 -5.99
C TYR A 299 -16.92 9.41 -4.56
N ASN A 300 -15.82 8.79 -4.13
CA ASN A 300 -15.22 9.00 -2.82
C ASN A 300 -13.77 9.44 -2.97
N THR A 301 -13.30 10.24 -2.01
CA THR A 301 -11.86 10.51 -1.85
C THR A 301 -11.28 9.40 -0.99
N TRP A 302 -10.30 8.69 -1.54
CA TRP A 302 -9.60 7.57 -0.93
C TRP A 302 -8.21 7.99 -0.47
N TYR A 303 -7.72 7.33 0.56
CA TYR A 303 -6.39 7.55 1.12
C TYR A 303 -5.72 6.23 1.50
N ALA A 304 -4.43 6.10 1.19
CA ALA A 304 -3.58 5.01 1.65
C ALA A 304 -2.17 5.50 1.98
N ILE A 305 -1.48 4.78 2.86
CA ILE A 305 -0.10 5.08 3.27
C ILE A 305 0.77 3.83 3.15
N GLN A 306 1.99 3.98 2.69
CA GLN A 306 3.02 2.93 2.64
C GLN A 306 4.22 3.39 3.46
N LYS A 307 4.65 2.59 4.44
CA LYS A 307 5.93 2.83 5.08
C LYS A 307 7.09 2.31 4.22
N PRO A 308 8.33 2.82 4.41
CA PRO A 308 9.49 2.32 3.70
C PRO A 308 9.60 0.80 3.76
N GLY A 309 9.65 0.17 2.58
CA GLY A 309 9.76 -1.28 2.42
C GLY A 309 8.44 -2.04 2.53
N GLU A 310 7.38 -1.48 3.12
CA GLU A 310 6.09 -2.16 3.31
C GLU A 310 5.21 -2.10 2.04
N LEU A 311 4.05 -2.77 2.07
CA LEU A 311 2.97 -2.52 1.12
C LEU A 311 2.14 -1.29 1.56
N PHE A 312 1.40 -0.70 0.62
CA PHE A 312 0.36 0.27 0.98
C PHE A 312 -0.66 -0.35 1.93
N SER A 313 -1.13 0.45 2.89
CA SER A 313 -2.27 0.14 3.73
C SER A 313 -3.51 -0.12 2.88
N ASN A 314 -4.49 -0.83 3.44
CA ASN A 314 -5.83 -0.84 2.84
C ASN A 314 -6.33 0.60 2.69
N PRO A 315 -6.82 1.01 1.51
CA PRO A 315 -7.34 2.35 1.33
C PRO A 315 -8.57 2.60 2.21
N ILE A 316 -8.63 3.77 2.83
CA ILE A 316 -9.81 4.25 3.56
C ILE A 316 -10.51 5.35 2.76
N VAL A 317 -11.82 5.48 2.94
CA VAL A 317 -12.58 6.64 2.45
C VAL A 317 -12.43 7.77 3.46
N VAL A 318 -12.04 8.96 2.99
CA VAL A 318 -11.87 10.17 3.84
C VAL A 318 -12.92 11.24 3.59
N SER A 319 -13.90 10.97 2.72
CA SER A 319 -15.01 11.85 2.39
C SER A 319 -16.36 11.28 2.86
N ASN A 320 -17.21 12.09 3.48
CA ASN A 320 -18.49 11.70 4.06
C ASN A 320 -19.72 12.42 3.46
N ASP A 321 -19.52 13.13 2.36
CA ASP A 321 -20.47 14.06 1.73
C ASP A 321 -21.49 13.42 0.77
N GLY A 322 -21.82 12.13 0.96
CA GLY A 322 -22.99 11.51 0.31
C GLY A 322 -22.86 11.25 -1.19
N GLY A 323 -21.65 11.10 -1.73
CA GLY A 323 -21.45 10.60 -3.09
C GLY A 323 -21.48 11.64 -4.21
N ALA A 324 -21.44 12.92 -3.87
CA ALA A 324 -21.14 14.02 -4.78
C ALA A 324 -19.96 13.69 -5.72
N PHE A 325 -20.01 14.15 -6.98
CA PHE A 325 -18.83 14.09 -7.85
C PHE A 325 -17.68 14.85 -7.19
N LYS A 326 -16.48 14.28 -7.26
CA LYS A 326 -15.27 14.83 -6.66
C LYS A 326 -14.15 14.86 -7.68
N ALA A 327 -13.25 15.81 -7.54
CA ALA A 327 -12.09 15.91 -8.40
C ALA A 327 -10.94 16.63 -7.71
N ASN A 328 -9.77 16.55 -8.35
CA ASN A 328 -8.58 17.31 -8.00
C ASN A 328 -8.19 17.19 -6.52
N PRO A 329 -8.02 15.97 -5.98
CA PRO A 329 -7.51 15.82 -4.63
C PRO A 329 -6.06 16.30 -4.58
N ASP A 330 -5.70 17.00 -3.50
CA ASP A 330 -4.33 17.33 -3.16
C ASP A 330 -4.00 16.91 -1.73
N LEU A 331 -2.72 16.65 -1.46
CA LEU A 331 -2.28 15.97 -0.25
C LEU A 331 -0.94 16.55 0.23
N ALA A 332 -0.87 16.86 1.51
CA ALA A 332 0.37 17.14 2.24
C ALA A 332 0.45 16.22 3.46
N ALA A 333 1.67 15.85 3.87
CA ALA A 333 1.90 15.01 5.03
C ALA A 333 2.81 15.72 6.04
N SER A 334 2.44 15.64 7.31
CA SER A 334 3.24 16.12 8.43
C SER A 334 3.67 14.96 9.33
N THR A 335 4.80 15.16 9.99
CA THR A 335 5.41 14.16 10.87
C THR A 335 5.44 14.66 12.30
N HIS A 336 4.89 13.85 13.20
CA HIS A 336 4.94 14.06 14.64
C HIS A 336 5.74 12.93 15.28
N ALA A 337 6.07 13.10 16.57
CA ALA A 337 6.85 12.10 17.31
C ALA A 337 6.14 10.74 17.43
N ASP A 338 4.82 10.75 17.50
CA ASP A 338 3.98 9.59 17.82
C ASP A 338 3.03 9.18 16.67
N ARG A 339 2.94 9.97 15.60
CA ARG A 339 2.06 9.74 14.45
C ARG A 339 2.52 10.49 13.21
N VAL A 340 1.98 10.11 12.07
CA VAL A 340 1.98 10.93 10.86
C VAL A 340 0.57 11.31 10.50
N VAL A 341 0.44 12.44 9.83
CA VAL A 341 -0.85 13.04 9.52
C VAL A 341 -0.88 13.41 8.05
N ALA A 342 -1.87 12.91 7.34
CA ALA A 342 -2.20 13.34 5.98
C ALA A 342 -3.28 14.42 6.02
N HIS A 343 -3.02 15.52 5.33
CA HIS A 343 -3.95 16.62 5.09
C HIS A 343 -4.39 16.56 3.65
N ILE A 344 -5.67 16.30 3.41
CA ILE A 344 -6.21 16.02 2.08
C ILE A 344 -7.28 17.06 1.78
N VAL A 345 -7.21 17.68 0.61
CA VAL A 345 -8.23 18.62 0.12
C VAL A 345 -8.77 18.16 -1.23
N TRP A 346 -10.04 18.45 -1.53
CA TRP A 346 -10.64 18.10 -2.82
C TRP A 346 -11.80 19.02 -3.18
N GLU A 347 -12.16 19.03 -4.46
CA GLU A 347 -13.39 19.63 -4.95
C GLU A 347 -14.56 18.68 -4.72
N SER A 348 -15.64 19.18 -4.14
CA SER A 348 -16.94 18.49 -4.02
C SER A 348 -17.98 19.25 -4.84
N PHE A 349 -18.72 18.57 -5.70
CA PHE A 349 -19.73 19.18 -6.57
C PHE A 349 -21.16 18.91 -6.08
N ASP A 350 -22.05 19.87 -6.22
CA ASP A 350 -23.46 19.76 -5.79
C ASP A 350 -24.36 18.96 -6.76
N GLY A 351 -23.77 18.39 -7.82
CA GLY A 351 -24.49 17.78 -8.94
C GLY A 351 -24.59 18.70 -10.17
N GLY A 352 -24.23 19.98 -10.04
CA GLY A 352 -24.05 20.94 -11.11
C GLY A 352 -22.58 21.34 -11.33
N MET A 353 -22.35 22.57 -11.78
CA MET A 353 -20.99 23.12 -11.98
C MET A 353 -20.40 23.78 -10.72
N ALA A 354 -21.24 24.03 -9.71
CA ALA A 354 -20.84 24.66 -8.47
C ALA A 354 -20.10 23.63 -7.59
N SER A 355 -18.94 24.05 -7.08
CA SER A 355 -18.09 23.21 -6.24
C SER A 355 -17.70 23.93 -4.95
N ALA A 356 -17.57 23.14 -3.90
CA ALA A 356 -17.02 23.49 -2.60
C ALA A 356 -15.64 22.84 -2.41
N ILE A 357 -14.81 23.42 -1.56
CA ILE A 357 -13.57 22.79 -1.10
C ILE A 357 -13.84 22.05 0.21
N ARG A 358 -13.42 20.79 0.26
CA ARG A 358 -13.41 19.98 1.47
C ARG A 358 -11.99 19.69 1.91
N TYR A 359 -11.88 19.39 3.19
CA TYR A 359 -10.63 19.07 3.86
C TYR A 359 -10.83 17.87 4.77
N ALA A 360 -9.89 16.92 4.74
CA ALA A 360 -9.82 15.82 5.69
C ALA A 360 -8.43 15.73 6.31
N ARG A 361 -8.42 15.20 7.54
CA ARG A 361 -7.21 14.82 8.26
C ARG A 361 -7.27 13.33 8.53
N ALA A 362 -6.32 12.58 7.99
CA ALA A 362 -6.13 11.17 8.33
C ALA A 362 -4.86 11.01 9.15
N GLN A 363 -4.88 10.16 10.17
CA GLN A 363 -3.76 9.95 11.08
C GLN A 363 -3.31 8.50 11.09
N THR A 364 -2.03 8.30 11.37
CA THR A 364 -1.40 6.99 11.40
C THR A 364 -0.38 6.94 12.54
N SER A 365 -0.69 6.23 13.63
CA SER A 365 0.09 6.25 14.89
C SER A 365 1.43 5.52 14.77
N LEU A 366 2.54 6.22 14.90
CA LEU A 366 3.91 5.68 14.86
C LEU A 366 4.34 4.99 16.15
N THR A 367 3.64 5.24 17.27
CA THR A 367 3.85 4.56 18.54
C THR A 367 2.63 3.70 18.92
N SER A 368 2.86 2.50 19.45
CA SER A 368 1.81 1.72 20.10
C SER A 368 1.57 2.30 21.49
N THR A 369 0.60 3.18 21.66
CA THR A 369 0.17 3.63 22.99
C THR A 369 -0.71 2.58 23.66
N GLY A 370 -0.06 1.56 24.21
CA GLY A 370 -0.48 0.82 25.41
C GLY A 370 0.59 1.00 26.49
N PRO A 371 0.27 0.95 27.80
CA PRO A 371 1.16 1.45 28.85
C PRO A 371 2.48 0.66 28.93
N THR A 372 3.55 1.41 29.14
CA THR A 372 4.96 1.02 29.19
C THR A 372 5.27 -0.05 30.26
N PRO A 373 6.02 -1.11 29.93
CA PRO A 373 6.94 -1.74 30.86
C PRO A 373 8.40 -1.35 30.54
N THR A 374 9.10 -0.98 31.61
CA THR A 374 10.50 -0.62 31.81
C THR A 374 11.53 -1.38 30.93
N PRO A 375 12.62 -0.72 30.47
CA PRO A 375 13.59 -1.33 29.56
C PRO A 375 14.43 -2.37 30.29
N THR A 376 14.45 -3.60 29.77
CA THR A 376 15.41 -4.65 30.15
C THR A 376 16.09 -5.18 28.88
N PRO A 377 17.36 -5.62 28.96
CA PRO A 377 18.29 -5.66 27.84
C PRO A 377 17.79 -6.55 26.71
N GLN A 378 17.95 -6.06 25.47
CA GLN A 378 17.68 -6.78 24.23
C GLN A 378 18.41 -8.14 24.25
N PRO A 379 17.70 -9.28 24.32
CA PRO A 379 18.30 -10.58 24.13
C PRO A 379 18.28 -10.95 22.65
N THR A 380 19.26 -11.76 22.28
CA THR A 380 19.64 -12.21 20.94
C THR A 380 18.52 -12.86 20.10
N PRO A 381 18.65 -12.76 18.75
CA PRO A 381 17.60 -13.11 17.79
C PRO A 381 17.46 -14.63 17.66
N ASN A 382 16.56 -15.27 18.43
CA ASN A 382 16.11 -16.66 18.22
C ASN A 382 14.93 -17.06 19.15
N ALA A 383 13.92 -16.19 19.34
CA ALA A 383 12.71 -16.54 20.10
C ALA A 383 11.43 -16.33 19.27
N PRO A 384 10.40 -17.22 19.40
CA PRO A 384 9.11 -17.12 18.69
C PRO A 384 8.39 -15.79 18.94
N ALA A 385 7.57 -15.32 17.99
CA ALA A 385 6.88 -14.03 18.04
C ALA A 385 6.02 -13.86 19.31
N THR A 386 6.42 -12.96 20.21
CA THR A 386 5.78 -12.69 21.52
C THR A 386 4.79 -11.52 21.50
N GLY A 387 3.95 -11.42 20.47
CA GLY A 387 2.74 -10.60 20.56
C GLY A 387 1.64 -11.38 21.27
N VAL A 388 1.49 -11.26 22.59
CA VAL A 388 0.41 -11.96 23.32
C VAL A 388 -0.91 -11.25 23.01
N PHE A 389 -1.53 -11.60 21.89
CA PHE A 389 -2.93 -11.25 21.63
C PHE A 389 -3.82 -12.23 22.38
N ASP A 390 -4.82 -11.70 23.07
CA ASP A 390 -5.84 -12.55 23.66
C ASP A 390 -6.58 -13.32 22.57
N PHE A 391 -6.93 -14.56 22.88
CA PHE A 391 -7.83 -15.34 22.04
C PHE A 391 -9.15 -14.61 21.88
N ALA A 392 -9.53 -14.30 20.65
CA ALA A 392 -10.76 -13.57 20.33
C ALA A 392 -12.04 -14.34 20.71
N SER A 393 -11.91 -15.66 20.94
CA SER A 393 -12.96 -16.54 21.40
C SER A 393 -12.37 -17.65 22.26
N SER A 394 -13.12 -18.13 23.26
CA SER A 394 -12.73 -19.32 24.02
C SER A 394 -12.61 -20.55 23.12
N SER A 395 -13.39 -20.65 22.05
CA SER A 395 -13.27 -21.76 21.09
C SER A 395 -11.95 -21.75 20.32
N PHE A 396 -11.38 -20.58 20.03
CA PHE A 396 -10.04 -20.48 19.45
C PHE A 396 -8.97 -20.90 20.46
N ARG A 397 -9.12 -20.47 21.72
CA ARG A 397 -8.24 -20.90 22.83
C ARG A 397 -8.28 -22.41 23.03
N ASP A 398 -9.46 -23.03 23.01
CA ASP A 398 -9.63 -24.46 23.22
C ASP A 398 -8.94 -25.26 22.11
N LEU A 399 -9.11 -24.84 20.86
CA LEU A 399 -8.46 -25.47 19.70
C LEU A 399 -6.93 -25.36 19.75
N TRP A 400 -6.42 -24.18 20.11
CA TRP A 400 -5.00 -23.96 20.32
C TRP A 400 -4.46 -24.80 21.49
N THR A 401 -5.19 -24.80 22.62
CA THR A 401 -4.80 -25.49 23.86
C THR A 401 -4.66 -26.99 23.66
N ARG A 402 -5.51 -27.59 22.83
CA ARG A 402 -5.46 -29.02 22.50
C ARG A 402 -4.06 -29.49 22.08
N THR A 403 -3.32 -28.69 21.32
CA THR A 403 -2.05 -29.13 20.71
C THR A 403 -0.88 -28.25 21.12
N ASP A 404 -1.01 -26.93 20.94
CA ASP A 404 0.09 -25.98 21.05
C ASP A 404 0.41 -25.60 22.49
N SER A 405 -0.52 -25.76 23.45
CA SER A 405 -0.18 -25.60 24.87
C SER A 405 0.86 -26.60 25.36
N LEU A 406 0.94 -27.79 24.75
CA LEU A 406 1.95 -28.80 25.08
C LEU A 406 3.30 -28.42 24.48
N VAL A 407 3.32 -27.86 23.27
CA VAL A 407 4.53 -27.34 22.63
C VAL A 407 5.07 -26.16 23.43
N GLN A 408 4.21 -25.22 23.83
CA GLN A 408 4.59 -24.06 24.63
C GLN A 408 5.24 -24.45 25.98
N ARG A 409 4.75 -25.53 26.58
CA ARG A 409 5.29 -26.07 27.84
C ARG A 409 6.45 -27.04 27.66
N ASN A 410 6.95 -27.22 26.43
CA ASN A 410 7.99 -28.19 26.07
C ASN A 410 7.65 -29.63 26.53
N ALA A 411 6.36 -30.00 26.56
CA ALA A 411 5.88 -31.30 27.03
C ALA A 411 5.86 -32.38 25.93
N VAL A 412 6.20 -32.01 24.69
CA VAL A 412 6.09 -32.83 23.48
C VAL A 412 7.20 -32.47 22.48
N ASN A 413 7.52 -33.40 21.58
CA ASN A 413 8.60 -33.24 20.58
C ASN A 413 8.10 -32.91 19.17
N TYR A 414 6.81 -32.61 18.99
CA TYR A 414 6.29 -32.12 17.71
C TYR A 414 6.29 -30.59 17.65
N SER A 415 6.41 -30.03 16.44
CA SER A 415 6.37 -28.58 16.20
C SER A 415 4.95 -28.01 16.31
N TRP A 416 4.83 -26.69 16.50
CA TRP A 416 3.57 -25.95 16.55
C TRP A 416 2.61 -26.34 15.41
N ILE A 417 1.36 -26.64 15.76
CA ILE A 417 0.29 -26.90 14.80
C ILE A 417 -0.28 -25.58 14.30
N TRP A 418 -0.57 -24.63 15.18
CA TRP A 418 -1.15 -23.32 14.83
C TRP A 418 -0.12 -22.20 14.88
N GLY A 419 0.71 -22.18 15.92
CA GLY A 419 1.68 -21.13 16.21
C GLY A 419 1.80 -20.89 17.73
N PRO A 420 2.82 -20.15 18.20
CA PRO A 420 3.05 -19.89 19.62
C PRO A 420 1.90 -19.16 20.32
N ASN A 421 1.16 -18.33 19.58
CA ASN A 421 0.00 -17.56 19.98
C ASN A 421 -0.68 -17.01 18.71
N PRO A 422 -1.92 -16.50 18.77
CA PRO A 422 -2.42 -15.66 17.70
C PRO A 422 -1.52 -14.43 17.54
N PHE A 423 -1.32 -13.97 16.31
CA PHE A 423 -0.55 -12.75 16.02
C PHE A 423 -1.44 -11.56 15.63
N THR A 424 -2.76 -11.72 15.71
CA THR A 424 -3.75 -10.64 15.56
C THR A 424 -4.74 -10.65 16.72
N ALA A 425 -5.39 -9.52 16.98
CA ALA A 425 -6.68 -9.51 17.68
C ALA A 425 -7.75 -10.24 16.84
N GLY A 426 -8.94 -10.43 17.42
CA GLY A 426 -10.10 -10.88 16.66
C GLY A 426 -10.51 -9.86 15.60
N VAL A 427 -10.66 -10.29 14.36
CA VAL A 427 -11.07 -9.46 13.23
C VAL A 427 -12.49 -9.84 12.81
N ARG A 428 -13.26 -8.86 12.35
CA ARG A 428 -14.56 -9.06 11.71
C ARG A 428 -14.37 -8.98 10.20
N GLU A 429 -14.65 -10.08 9.50
CA GLU A 429 -14.59 -10.15 8.03
C GLU A 429 -15.98 -10.30 7.45
N TYR A 430 -16.21 -9.79 6.24
CA TYR A 430 -17.46 -10.01 5.52
C TYR A 430 -17.62 -11.50 5.17
N TYR A 431 -18.77 -12.08 5.50
CA TYR A 431 -19.14 -13.44 5.15
C TYR A 431 -20.65 -13.53 4.96
N VAL A 432 -21.12 -13.73 3.74
CA VAL A 432 -22.53 -13.48 3.37
C VAL A 432 -23.53 -14.35 4.14
N GLN A 433 -23.16 -15.58 4.51
CA GLN A 433 -24.02 -16.47 5.30
C GLN A 433 -23.93 -16.25 6.82
N SER A 434 -22.98 -15.46 7.33
CA SER A 434 -22.85 -15.23 8.77
C SER A 434 -23.92 -14.24 9.26
N PRO A 435 -24.43 -14.35 10.50
CA PRO A 435 -25.28 -13.33 11.11
C PRO A 435 -24.65 -11.94 11.01
N GLY A 436 -25.43 -10.96 10.53
CA GLY A 436 -24.92 -9.60 10.25
C GLY A 436 -23.91 -9.53 9.10
N GLN A 437 -23.85 -10.57 8.26
CA GLN A 437 -22.90 -10.73 7.14
C GLN A 437 -21.44 -10.61 7.55
N SER A 438 -21.11 -10.95 8.81
CA SER A 438 -19.75 -10.85 9.33
C SER A 438 -19.33 -12.03 10.20
N ARG A 439 -18.18 -12.65 9.89
CA ARG A 439 -17.56 -13.73 10.67
C ARG A 439 -16.47 -13.20 11.60
N VAL A 440 -16.21 -13.89 12.71
CA VAL A 440 -15.04 -13.61 13.56
C VAL A 440 -13.88 -14.45 13.05
N VAL A 441 -12.73 -13.84 12.82
CA VAL A 441 -11.50 -14.55 12.48
C VAL A 441 -10.34 -14.15 13.38
N GLN A 442 -9.33 -15.02 13.49
CA GLN A 442 -8.07 -14.70 14.14
C GLN A 442 -6.93 -15.44 13.44
N TYR A 443 -5.80 -14.75 13.25
CA TYR A 443 -4.67 -15.25 12.49
C TYR A 443 -3.56 -15.80 13.40
N TYR A 444 -2.99 -16.92 12.98
CA TYR A 444 -1.91 -17.69 13.60
C TYR A 444 -0.87 -18.02 12.53
N ASP A 445 0.37 -18.28 12.93
CA ASP A 445 1.49 -18.55 12.01
C ASP A 445 1.17 -19.56 10.90
N LYS A 446 0.32 -20.55 11.22
CA LYS A 446 -0.04 -21.66 10.32
C LYS A 446 -1.53 -21.77 10.04
N SER A 447 -2.36 -20.79 10.42
CA SER A 447 -3.80 -20.82 10.14
C SER A 447 -4.52 -19.47 10.29
N ARG A 448 -5.66 -19.33 9.62
CA ARG A 448 -6.72 -18.38 9.96
C ARG A 448 -7.87 -19.18 10.58
N MET A 449 -8.12 -19.02 11.89
CA MET A 449 -9.28 -19.64 12.55
C MET A 449 -10.51 -18.75 12.37
N GLU A 450 -11.67 -19.35 12.13
CA GLU A 450 -12.90 -18.64 11.75
C GLU A 450 -14.13 -19.19 12.47
N ILE A 451 -15.00 -18.31 12.94
CA ILE A 451 -16.35 -18.62 13.41
C ILE A 451 -17.34 -17.97 12.43
N ASN A 452 -17.85 -18.79 11.51
CA ASN A 452 -18.78 -18.36 10.45
C ASN A 452 -20.23 -18.31 10.92
N GLN A 453 -20.58 -19.10 11.95
CA GLN A 453 -21.92 -19.19 12.52
C GLN A 453 -21.82 -19.12 14.05
N PRO A 454 -21.77 -17.92 14.65
CA PRO A 454 -21.57 -17.77 16.10
C PRO A 454 -22.69 -18.40 16.93
N ASP A 455 -23.91 -18.46 16.38
CA ASP A 455 -25.11 -19.01 17.03
C ASP A 455 -25.27 -20.53 16.83
N ALA A 456 -24.38 -21.17 16.05
CA ALA A 456 -24.43 -22.61 15.83
C ALA A 456 -23.96 -23.41 17.07
N PRO A 457 -24.41 -24.67 17.24
CA PRO A 457 -23.88 -25.55 18.27
C PRO A 457 -22.35 -25.70 18.16
N ARG A 458 -21.67 -25.67 19.31
CA ARG A 458 -20.21 -25.84 19.39
C ARG A 458 -19.79 -27.29 19.11
N GLY A 459 -19.69 -27.64 17.83
CA GLY A 459 -19.16 -28.92 17.35
C GLY A 459 -17.74 -28.81 16.75
N PRO A 460 -17.20 -29.92 16.19
CA PRO A 460 -15.84 -29.96 15.63
C PRO A 460 -15.54 -28.92 14.54
N PHE A 461 -16.57 -28.50 13.80
CA PHE A 461 -16.48 -27.49 12.74
C PHE A 461 -17.04 -26.12 13.14
N TYR A 462 -17.28 -25.88 14.43
CA TYR A 462 -17.68 -24.55 14.91
C TYR A 462 -16.57 -23.53 14.68
N VAL A 463 -15.32 -23.92 14.96
CA VAL A 463 -14.14 -23.23 14.46
C VAL A 463 -13.73 -23.92 13.16
N THR A 464 -13.65 -23.17 12.07
CA THR A 464 -13.08 -23.62 10.80
C THR A 464 -11.72 -22.98 10.57
N ASN A 465 -10.99 -23.50 9.58
CA ASN A 465 -9.72 -22.93 9.15
C ASN A 465 -9.84 -22.47 7.70
N GLY A 466 -9.43 -21.23 7.44
CA GLY A 466 -9.44 -20.64 6.12
C GLY A 466 -8.62 -21.45 5.12
N ARG A 467 -9.09 -21.48 3.86
CA ARG A 467 -8.41 -22.17 2.75
C ARG A 467 -7.24 -21.33 2.21
N LEU A 468 -6.38 -20.84 3.10
CA LEU A 468 -5.40 -19.79 2.78
C LEU A 468 -4.49 -20.17 1.61
N ALA A 469 -3.99 -21.41 1.56
CA ALA A 469 -3.15 -21.83 0.45
C ALA A 469 -3.93 -21.85 -0.89
N ASP A 470 -5.19 -22.28 -0.89
CA ASP A 470 -6.07 -22.20 -2.07
C ASP A 470 -6.32 -20.75 -2.50
N GLU A 471 -6.69 -19.88 -1.53
CA GLU A 471 -6.94 -18.45 -1.74
C GLU A 471 -5.69 -17.74 -2.31
N LEU A 472 -4.50 -18.07 -1.80
CA LEU A 472 -3.23 -17.47 -2.25
C LEU A 472 -2.81 -17.96 -3.65
N ILE A 473 -3.06 -19.24 -3.99
CA ILE A 473 -2.77 -19.76 -5.33
C ILE A 473 -3.74 -19.19 -6.36
N THR A 474 -5.03 -19.17 -6.05
CA THR A 474 -6.09 -18.85 -7.02
C THR A 474 -6.43 -17.36 -7.07
N GLY A 475 -6.12 -16.62 -6.00
CA GLY A 475 -6.64 -15.28 -5.76
C GLY A 475 -8.13 -15.27 -5.38
N GLN A 476 -8.78 -16.41 -5.17
CA GLN A 476 -10.21 -16.46 -4.86
C GLN A 476 -10.42 -16.42 -3.34
N MET A 477 -10.50 -15.22 -2.76
CA MET A 477 -10.71 -15.05 -1.33
C MET A 477 -12.14 -15.42 -0.95
N GLN A 478 -12.32 -16.33 0.01
CA GLN A 478 -13.65 -16.80 0.39
C GLN A 478 -14.42 -15.75 1.19
N THR A 479 -15.61 -15.37 0.69
CA THR A 479 -16.55 -14.42 1.31
C THR A 479 -17.92 -15.03 1.60
N GLY A 480 -18.04 -16.34 1.40
CA GLY A 480 -19.21 -17.14 1.73
C GLY A 480 -18.98 -18.62 1.44
N ASP A 481 -19.96 -19.47 1.72
CA ASP A 481 -19.84 -20.93 1.55
C ASP A 481 -19.50 -21.32 0.10
N ALA A 482 -20.01 -20.56 -0.88
CA ALA A 482 -19.74 -20.74 -2.30
C ALA A 482 -19.45 -19.39 -3.01
N GLN A 483 -19.08 -18.37 -2.23
CA GLN A 483 -18.88 -17.00 -2.71
C GLN A 483 -17.42 -16.62 -2.52
N TYR A 484 -16.88 -16.00 -3.56
CA TYR A 484 -15.47 -15.64 -3.63
C TYR A 484 -15.35 -14.23 -4.17
N GLU A 485 -14.39 -13.49 -3.63
CA GLU A 485 -13.91 -12.24 -4.18
C GLU A 485 -12.60 -12.50 -4.93
N GLN A 486 -12.53 -12.11 -6.20
CA GLN A 486 -11.31 -12.26 -6.98
C GLN A 486 -10.29 -11.19 -6.60
N ARG A 487 -9.12 -11.65 -6.17
CA ARG A 487 -7.89 -10.89 -5.90
C ARG A 487 -6.80 -11.34 -6.87
N ASN A 488 -5.66 -10.65 -6.85
CA ASN A 488 -4.47 -11.15 -7.52
C ASN A 488 -3.94 -12.39 -6.77
N PRO A 489 -3.60 -13.48 -7.48
CA PRO A 489 -2.80 -14.56 -6.92
C PRO A 489 -1.53 -14.04 -6.23
N ALA A 490 -1.11 -14.68 -5.14
CA ALA A 490 -0.10 -14.12 -4.26
C ALA A 490 1.33 -14.28 -4.80
N ALA A 491 2.07 -13.17 -4.87
CA ALA A 491 3.50 -13.12 -5.16
C ALA A 491 4.35 -13.34 -3.89
N ILE A 492 4.02 -14.36 -3.10
CA ILE A 492 4.70 -14.72 -1.83
C ILE A 492 5.41 -16.06 -2.02
N ALA A 493 6.65 -16.18 -1.55
CA ALA A 493 7.40 -17.42 -1.57
C ALA A 493 6.65 -18.54 -0.84
N VAL A 494 6.54 -19.70 -1.50
CA VAL A 494 5.84 -20.87 -0.99
C VAL A 494 6.63 -21.57 0.11
N ALA A 495 7.96 -21.53 0.01
CA ALA A 495 8.87 -22.25 0.88
C ALA A 495 10.25 -21.58 0.94
N GLY A 496 11.01 -21.93 1.97
CA GLY A 496 12.38 -21.46 2.19
C GLY A 496 12.48 -19.97 2.53
N ASP A 497 13.68 -19.44 2.34
CA ASP A 497 14.03 -18.07 2.67
C ASP A 497 13.12 -17.03 1.98
N PRO A 498 12.88 -15.86 2.62
CA PRO A 498 12.00 -14.80 2.10
C PRO A 498 12.27 -14.34 0.69
N GLN A 499 13.56 -14.30 0.37
CA GLN A 499 14.04 -13.69 -0.85
C GLN A 499 13.86 -14.62 -2.04
N ASN A 500 13.38 -15.85 -1.82
CA ASN A 500 13.05 -16.76 -2.91
C ASN A 500 11.97 -16.12 -3.81
N THR A 501 12.32 -15.93 -5.07
CA THR A 501 11.42 -15.38 -6.10
C THR A 501 10.64 -16.47 -6.85
N PHE A 502 10.84 -17.73 -6.45
CA PHE A 502 10.18 -18.91 -7.00
C PHE A 502 10.32 -20.10 -6.01
N PRO A 503 9.33 -21.01 -5.93
CA PRO A 503 7.97 -20.83 -6.43
C PRO A 503 7.23 -19.86 -5.52
N LEU A 504 6.49 -18.95 -6.13
CA LEU A 504 5.49 -18.12 -5.46
C LEU A 504 4.13 -18.83 -5.48
N TYR A 505 3.21 -18.49 -4.60
CA TYR A 505 1.87 -19.09 -4.60
C TYR A 505 1.18 -18.94 -5.97
N GLN A 506 1.33 -17.78 -6.61
CA GLN A 506 0.84 -17.54 -7.97
C GLN A 506 1.45 -18.47 -9.05
N ASP A 507 2.70 -18.92 -8.87
CA ASP A 507 3.39 -19.80 -9.84
C ASP A 507 2.78 -21.20 -9.83
N LEU A 508 2.27 -21.64 -8.67
CA LEU A 508 1.62 -22.95 -8.51
C LEU A 508 0.33 -23.08 -9.32
N ARG A 509 -0.25 -21.99 -9.84
CA ARG A 509 -1.40 -22.04 -10.76
C ARG A 509 -1.14 -22.92 -11.99
N THR A 510 0.12 -22.99 -12.43
CA THR A 510 0.55 -23.81 -13.57
C THR A 510 0.34 -25.31 -13.31
N VAL A 511 0.37 -25.72 -12.04
CA VAL A 511 0.23 -27.11 -11.60
C VAL A 511 -1.00 -27.34 -10.72
N TYR A 512 -1.85 -26.32 -10.54
CA TYR A 512 -3.04 -26.38 -9.71
C TYR A 512 -4.04 -27.39 -10.28
N ARG A 513 -4.42 -28.36 -9.44
CA ARG A 513 -5.29 -29.51 -9.76
C ARG A 513 -4.82 -30.34 -10.95
N ARG A 514 -3.54 -30.22 -11.37
CA ARG A 514 -2.92 -31.11 -12.35
C ARG A 514 -2.62 -32.44 -11.68
N GLN A 515 -3.28 -33.51 -12.12
CA GLN A 515 -3.04 -34.87 -11.65
C GLN A 515 -1.96 -35.56 -12.49
N ARG A 516 -1.17 -36.46 -11.88
CA ARG A 516 -0.16 -37.26 -12.57
C ARG A 516 -0.24 -38.74 -12.21
N PRO A 517 -0.22 -39.68 -13.18
CA PRO A 517 -0.23 -41.12 -12.93
C PRO A 517 1.16 -41.68 -12.59
N GLY A 518 1.88 -41.03 -11.67
CA GLY A 518 3.19 -41.48 -11.18
C GLY A 518 3.13 -42.01 -9.75
N ASP A 519 3.92 -43.02 -9.46
CA ASP A 519 4.07 -43.68 -8.16
C ASP A 519 5.20 -43.07 -7.31
N ARG A 520 5.85 -42.02 -7.82
CA ARG A 520 6.83 -41.20 -7.11
C ARG A 520 6.67 -39.71 -7.42
N ALA A 521 7.13 -38.86 -6.52
CA ALA A 521 7.32 -37.42 -6.74
C ALA A 521 8.66 -37.15 -7.45
N ASN A 522 8.61 -37.03 -8.77
CA ASN A 522 9.76 -37.06 -9.68
C ASN A 522 9.70 -35.99 -10.79
N GLU A 523 8.91 -34.94 -10.62
CA GLU A 523 8.95 -33.77 -11.48
C GLU A 523 9.41 -32.56 -10.67
N GLU A 524 10.12 -31.65 -11.33
CA GLU A 524 10.54 -30.36 -10.83
C GLU A 524 9.73 -29.27 -11.51
N ILE A 525 9.33 -28.26 -10.75
CA ILE A 525 8.87 -26.97 -11.28
C ILE A 525 10.03 -25.97 -11.21
N PHE A 526 10.21 -25.17 -12.25
CA PHE A 526 11.22 -24.11 -12.29
C PHE A 526 10.74 -22.92 -13.13
N ARG A 527 11.33 -21.74 -12.92
CA ARG A 527 11.10 -20.57 -13.77
C ARG A 527 12.09 -20.59 -14.94
N ALA A 528 11.59 -20.65 -16.17
CA ALA A 528 12.40 -20.56 -17.38
C ALA A 528 12.88 -19.12 -17.63
N LEU A 529 13.82 -18.95 -18.56
CA LEU A 529 14.42 -17.65 -18.90
C LEU A 529 13.39 -16.62 -19.42
N ASP A 530 12.32 -17.10 -20.04
CA ASP A 530 11.19 -16.27 -20.50
C ASP A 530 10.21 -15.90 -19.37
N GLY A 531 10.50 -16.30 -18.13
CA GLY A 531 9.68 -16.05 -16.95
C GLY A 531 8.56 -17.07 -16.72
N SER A 532 8.31 -17.98 -17.66
CA SER A 532 7.26 -19.00 -17.56
C SER A 532 7.62 -20.09 -16.55
N VAL A 533 6.60 -20.70 -15.92
CA VAL A 533 6.79 -21.86 -15.05
C VAL A 533 6.78 -23.11 -15.91
N GLN A 534 7.86 -23.88 -15.87
CA GLN A 534 8.03 -25.11 -16.65
C GLN A 534 8.20 -26.30 -15.72
N ILE A 535 7.84 -27.48 -16.25
CA ILE A 535 7.93 -28.76 -15.55
C ILE A 535 8.93 -29.64 -16.30
N LYS A 536 9.83 -30.31 -15.57
CA LYS A 536 10.68 -31.35 -16.16
C LYS A 536 10.75 -32.58 -15.26
N PRO A 537 10.92 -33.79 -15.81
CA PRO A 537 11.27 -34.95 -15.01
C PRO A 537 12.59 -34.71 -14.28
N VAL A 538 12.69 -35.24 -13.07
CA VAL A 538 13.93 -35.30 -12.30
C VAL A 538 14.46 -36.73 -12.42
N PRO A 539 15.44 -37.01 -13.30
CA PRO A 539 15.86 -38.37 -13.64
C PRO A 539 16.40 -39.16 -12.43
N ASN A 540 16.90 -38.42 -11.42
CA ASN A 540 17.46 -38.95 -10.17
C ASN A 540 16.71 -38.45 -8.93
N ALA A 541 15.43 -38.06 -9.03
CA ALA A 541 14.66 -37.66 -7.84
C ALA A 541 14.72 -38.80 -6.83
N ASN A 542 15.24 -38.44 -5.66
CA ASN A 542 15.71 -39.28 -4.56
C ASN A 542 15.07 -40.68 -4.51
N THR A 543 15.88 -41.75 -4.55
CA THR A 543 15.41 -43.14 -4.36
C THR A 543 14.84 -43.40 -2.96
N ASP A 544 14.83 -42.37 -2.11
CA ASP A 544 14.23 -42.38 -0.80
C ASP A 544 12.77 -42.87 -0.83
N PRO A 545 12.44 -43.95 -0.08
CA PRO A 545 11.07 -44.41 0.11
C PRO A 545 10.09 -43.32 0.58
N ALA A 546 10.58 -42.22 1.18
CA ALA A 546 9.82 -41.03 1.53
C ALA A 546 9.05 -40.41 0.34
N MET A 547 9.58 -40.56 -0.89
CA MET A 547 9.04 -39.94 -2.10
C MET A 547 8.00 -40.80 -2.83
N LEU A 548 7.80 -42.05 -2.36
CA LEU A 548 6.78 -42.95 -2.91
C LEU A 548 5.40 -42.37 -2.65
N ILE A 549 4.57 -42.31 -3.69
CA ILE A 549 3.16 -41.95 -3.54
C ILE A 549 2.44 -43.13 -2.88
N THR A 550 2.03 -42.96 -1.62
CA THR A 550 1.38 -44.01 -0.83
C THR A 550 -0.12 -43.86 -0.76
N GLN A 551 -0.63 -42.66 -1.00
CA GLN A 551 -2.06 -42.36 -1.01
C GLN A 551 -2.38 -41.45 -2.19
N ARG A 552 -3.60 -41.60 -2.74
CA ARG A 552 -4.20 -40.62 -3.63
C ARG A 552 -5.48 -40.05 -3.02
N VAL A 553 -5.60 -38.73 -3.05
CA VAL A 553 -6.79 -37.97 -2.59
C VAL A 553 -7.14 -36.98 -3.68
N GLY A 554 -8.40 -36.96 -4.13
CA GLY A 554 -8.82 -36.11 -5.26
C GLY A 554 -8.01 -36.36 -6.54
N GLY A 555 -7.51 -37.59 -6.72
CA GLY A 555 -6.63 -38.01 -7.82
C GLY A 555 -5.16 -37.59 -7.68
N MET A 556 -4.81 -36.70 -6.74
CA MET A 556 -3.43 -36.26 -6.50
C MET A 556 -2.68 -37.21 -5.57
N GLY A 557 -1.43 -37.50 -5.92
CA GLY A 557 -0.53 -38.33 -5.13
C GLY A 557 0.04 -37.59 -3.93
N ILE A 558 0.00 -38.24 -2.77
CA ILE A 558 0.63 -37.76 -1.53
C ILE A 558 1.85 -38.66 -1.26
N PRO A 559 3.07 -38.10 -1.24
CA PRO A 559 4.28 -38.81 -0.86
C PRO A 559 4.21 -39.35 0.57
N ARG A 560 4.86 -40.50 0.81
CA ARG A 560 4.93 -41.17 2.11
C ARG A 560 5.31 -40.21 3.23
N VAL A 561 6.29 -39.34 3.01
CA VAL A 561 6.75 -38.40 4.06
C VAL A 561 5.65 -37.45 4.54
N PHE A 562 4.80 -36.97 3.64
CA PHE A 562 3.66 -36.13 4.00
C PHE A 562 2.52 -36.96 4.59
N TRP A 563 2.28 -38.16 4.04
CA TRP A 563 1.24 -39.06 4.56
C TRP A 563 1.52 -39.50 6.00
N ASP A 564 2.76 -39.92 6.28
CA ASP A 564 3.18 -40.34 7.62
C ASP A 564 3.14 -39.16 8.60
N TYR A 565 3.54 -37.95 8.18
CA TYR A 565 3.41 -36.74 8.99
C TYR A 565 1.96 -36.44 9.37
N MET A 566 1.03 -36.55 8.42
CA MET A 566 -0.39 -36.29 8.63
C MET A 566 -1.08 -37.33 9.53
N ASN A 567 -0.54 -38.54 9.59
CA ASN A 567 -1.15 -39.65 10.32
C ASN A 567 -0.39 -40.07 11.60
N ARG A 568 0.69 -39.37 11.95
CA ARG A 568 1.51 -39.72 13.11
C ARG A 568 0.74 -39.57 14.44
N PRO A 569 1.02 -40.40 15.45
CA PRO A 569 0.50 -40.21 16.80
C PRO A 569 1.14 -39.01 17.51
N GLY A 570 0.48 -38.50 18.55
CA GLY A 570 1.08 -37.56 19.49
C GLY A 570 0.18 -37.19 20.65
N SER A 571 0.75 -36.56 21.68
CA SER A 571 0.00 -36.16 22.87
C SER A 571 -0.82 -34.90 22.62
N VAL A 572 -2.05 -34.85 23.14
CA VAL A 572 -2.97 -33.70 23.06
C VAL A 572 -3.66 -33.45 24.40
N VAL A 573 -4.23 -32.26 24.59
CA VAL A 573 -5.08 -31.95 25.75
C VAL A 573 -6.56 -32.21 25.39
N GLU A 574 -7.21 -33.09 26.14
CA GLU A 574 -8.64 -33.40 26.06
C GLU A 574 -9.26 -33.35 27.45
N ASN A 575 -10.35 -32.59 27.62
CA ASN A 575 -11.02 -32.40 28.92
C ASN A 575 -10.04 -32.02 30.06
N GLY A 576 -9.05 -31.18 29.76
CA GLY A 576 -8.01 -30.75 30.69
C GLY A 576 -6.92 -31.78 31.01
N ARG A 577 -6.93 -32.96 30.38
CA ARG A 577 -5.95 -34.04 30.58
C ARG A 577 -5.11 -34.25 29.33
N THR A 578 -3.82 -34.56 29.51
CA THR A 578 -2.96 -34.97 28.40
C THR A 578 -3.23 -36.45 28.06
N VAL A 579 -3.61 -36.72 26.82
CA VAL A 579 -3.87 -38.08 26.29
C VAL A 579 -3.12 -38.29 24.97
N THR A 580 -2.90 -39.55 24.57
CA THR A 580 -2.34 -39.85 23.24
C THR A 580 -3.45 -39.87 22.20
N SER A 581 -3.27 -39.14 21.10
CA SER A 581 -4.17 -39.14 19.95
C SER A 581 -3.45 -39.70 18.72
N THR A 582 -4.17 -40.48 17.91
CA THR A 582 -3.67 -41.03 16.65
C THR A 582 -4.77 -40.90 15.59
N PRO A 583 -4.62 -40.01 14.60
CA PRO A 583 -3.50 -39.09 14.39
C PRO A 583 -3.45 -37.94 15.41
N LEU A 584 -2.31 -37.25 15.50
CA LEU A 584 -2.10 -36.07 16.37
C LEU A 584 -3.15 -34.97 16.12
N PHE A 585 -3.59 -34.82 14.87
CA PHE A 585 -4.66 -33.91 14.46
C PHE A 585 -5.40 -34.50 13.25
N ASP A 586 -6.65 -34.09 13.03
CA ASP A 586 -7.35 -34.40 11.78
C ASP A 586 -6.72 -33.61 10.64
N TRP A 587 -6.03 -34.31 9.73
CA TRP A 587 -5.30 -33.68 8.64
C TRP A 587 -6.22 -32.97 7.64
N ARG A 588 -7.45 -33.44 7.41
CA ARG A 588 -8.40 -32.75 6.52
C ARG A 588 -8.82 -31.41 7.12
N TYR A 589 -8.96 -31.37 8.44
CA TYR A 589 -9.28 -30.15 9.17
C TYR A 589 -8.11 -29.15 9.21
N VAL A 590 -6.88 -29.62 9.46
CA VAL A 590 -5.69 -28.76 9.66
C VAL A 590 -5.00 -28.36 8.35
N ILE A 591 -4.86 -29.31 7.42
CA ILE A 591 -4.07 -29.17 6.18
C ILE A 591 -4.99 -29.06 4.96
N GLY A 592 -6.09 -29.82 4.94
CA GLY A 592 -7.03 -29.87 3.80
C GLY A 592 -6.62 -30.87 2.72
N GLU A 593 -7.44 -30.98 1.68
CA GLU A 593 -7.16 -31.86 0.54
C GLU A 593 -6.01 -31.31 -0.32
N PRO A 594 -5.24 -32.16 -1.03
CA PRO A 594 -4.19 -31.68 -1.92
C PRO A 594 -4.79 -30.79 -3.01
N LEU A 595 -4.04 -29.76 -3.40
CA LEU A 595 -4.33 -28.88 -4.54
C LEU A 595 -3.36 -29.10 -5.70
N THR A 596 -2.23 -29.77 -5.43
CA THR A 596 -1.17 -30.07 -6.40
C THR A 596 -0.62 -31.47 -6.15
N GLU A 597 -0.02 -32.10 -7.16
CA GLU A 597 0.98 -33.16 -6.94
C GLU A 597 2.20 -32.58 -6.20
N ALA A 598 3.06 -33.43 -5.63
CA ALA A 598 4.31 -32.97 -5.05
C ALA A 598 5.37 -32.72 -6.15
N TYR A 599 6.01 -31.55 -6.10
CA TYR A 599 7.04 -31.13 -7.05
C TYR A 599 8.34 -30.77 -6.34
N TRP A 600 9.46 -31.09 -6.97
CA TRP A 600 10.76 -30.55 -6.58
C TRP A 600 10.87 -29.10 -7.02
N THR A 601 11.57 -28.30 -6.22
CA THR A 601 12.04 -26.96 -6.59
C THR A 601 13.39 -26.73 -5.93
N TYR A 602 14.24 -25.92 -6.54
CA TYR A 602 15.54 -25.56 -5.99
C TYR A 602 15.50 -24.13 -5.48
N ILE A 603 15.55 -23.99 -4.16
CA ILE A 603 15.33 -22.72 -3.47
C ILE A 603 16.35 -22.55 -2.36
N ARG A 604 16.49 -21.32 -1.85
CA ARG A 604 17.33 -21.04 -0.69
C ARG A 604 16.60 -21.45 0.59
N VAL A 605 17.22 -22.25 1.44
CA VAL A 605 16.80 -22.42 2.85
C VAL A 605 18.04 -22.26 3.72
N ASN A 606 17.95 -21.44 4.77
CA ASN A 606 19.11 -21.11 5.62
C ASN A 606 20.29 -20.53 4.82
N GLY A 607 20.01 -19.73 3.79
CA GLY A 607 21.06 -19.14 2.95
C GLY A 607 21.77 -20.14 2.04
N ARG A 608 21.33 -21.40 1.93
CA ARG A 608 21.89 -22.42 1.01
C ARG A 608 20.86 -22.91 0.00
N ASP A 609 21.25 -22.97 -1.27
CA ASP A 609 20.43 -23.55 -2.33
C ASP A 609 20.28 -25.06 -2.10
N GLN A 610 19.04 -25.54 -2.12
CA GLN A 610 18.71 -26.94 -1.88
C GLN A 610 17.44 -27.35 -2.62
N GLY A 611 17.37 -28.63 -2.97
CA GLY A 611 16.16 -29.23 -3.51
C GLY A 611 15.14 -29.41 -2.40
N VAL A 612 13.95 -28.87 -2.59
CA VAL A 612 12.83 -28.99 -1.66
C VAL A 612 11.66 -29.61 -2.39
N LEU A 613 11.11 -30.68 -1.84
CA LEU A 613 9.82 -31.21 -2.27
C LEU A 613 8.72 -30.35 -1.67
N VAL A 614 7.82 -29.84 -2.50
CA VAL A 614 6.73 -28.94 -2.13
C VAL A 614 5.41 -29.53 -2.62
N GLN A 615 4.40 -29.55 -1.74
CA GLN A 615 3.02 -29.89 -2.11
C GLN A 615 2.04 -28.94 -1.43
N ALA A 616 1.18 -28.29 -2.23
CA ALA A 616 0.10 -27.45 -1.74
C ALA A 616 -1.17 -28.27 -1.47
N PHE A 617 -1.81 -27.97 -0.34
CA PHE A 617 -3.12 -28.45 0.11
C PHE A 617 -4.04 -27.23 0.36
N GLU A 618 -5.33 -27.43 0.59
CA GLU A 618 -6.30 -26.32 0.69
C GLU A 618 -5.92 -25.25 1.71
N ARG A 619 -5.31 -25.66 2.84
CA ARG A 619 -5.03 -24.76 3.97
C ARG A 619 -3.54 -24.52 4.19
N ARG A 620 -2.68 -25.42 3.71
CA ARG A 620 -1.23 -25.39 3.97
C ARG A 620 -0.41 -25.90 2.80
N VAL A 621 0.84 -25.51 2.78
CA VAL A 621 1.87 -26.13 1.95
C VAL A 621 2.76 -26.98 2.84
N LEU A 622 3.03 -28.22 2.42
CA LEU A 622 3.99 -29.09 3.06
C LEU A 622 5.30 -29.11 2.28
N THR A 623 6.41 -29.18 3.01
CA THR A 623 7.77 -29.17 2.44
C THR A 623 8.63 -30.28 3.03
N TYR A 624 9.57 -30.79 2.24
CA TYR A 624 10.56 -31.77 2.67
C TYR A 624 11.89 -31.51 1.96
N THR A 625 12.99 -31.50 2.71
CA THR A 625 14.37 -31.21 2.27
C THR A 625 15.22 -32.46 2.35
#